data_AF-A0A401QZR9-F1
#
_entry.id   AF-A0A401QZR9-F1
#
_cell.length_a   1.000
_cell.length_b   1.000
_cell.length_c   1.000
_cell.angle_alpha   90.00
_cell.angle_beta   90.00
_cell.angle_gamma   90.00
#
_symmetry.space_group_name_H-M   'P 1'
#
loop_
_entity.id
_entity.type
_entity.pdbx_description
1 polymer ?
#
loop_
_entity_poly.entity_id
_entity_poly.type
_entity_poly.pdbx_seq_one_letter_code
_entity_poly.pdbx_strand_id
1 'polypeptide(L)'
;MWEHRLALAPTLLGLVALPLSAVLHLLAWWSGVLLTPLAGVPLAWLITLQRDDPALDRAAFGWRLALTLAAITAVAWLALAAAFGPLAGPLGWLWVFLLIAAQSIWSLVRRSH
;
A
#
# COMPACT_ATOMS: atom_id res chain seq x y z
N MET A 1 -6.15 3.55 -26.30
CA MET A 1 -5.79 4.56 -25.27
C MET A 1 -6.20 4.18 -23.84
N TRP A 2 -7.29 3.44 -23.62
CA TRP A 2 -7.75 3.07 -22.27
C TRP A 2 -6.80 2.11 -21.51
N GLU A 3 -6.19 1.15 -22.21
CA GLU A 3 -5.25 0.18 -21.63
C GLU A 3 -3.95 0.80 -21.09
N HIS A 4 -3.46 1.86 -21.76
CA HIS A 4 -2.32 2.65 -21.29
C HIS A 4 -2.65 3.49 -20.05
N ARG A 5 -3.91 3.93 -19.89
CA ARG A 5 -4.34 4.68 -18.69
C ARG A 5 -4.41 3.79 -17.46
N LEU A 6 -4.90 2.55 -17.61
CA LEU A 6 -4.86 1.55 -16.55
C LEU A 6 -3.43 1.11 -16.21
N ALA A 7 -2.46 1.35 -17.11
CA ALA A 7 -1.06 1.01 -16.85
C ALA A 7 -0.38 1.85 -15.79
N LEU A 8 -0.89 3.06 -15.56
CA LEU A 8 -0.36 4.00 -14.60
C LEU A 8 -1.21 4.09 -13.33
N ALA A 9 -2.21 3.21 -13.16
CA ALA A 9 -3.08 3.24 -11.99
C ALA A 9 -2.32 3.25 -10.65
N PRO A 10 -1.30 2.40 -10.41
CA PRO A 10 -0.53 2.44 -9.16
C PRO A 10 0.24 3.75 -9.00
N THR A 11 0.83 4.24 -10.09
CA THR A 11 1.57 5.50 -10.10
C THR A 11 0.66 6.69 -9.77
N LEU A 12 -0.51 6.76 -10.40
CA LEU A 12 -1.50 7.81 -10.16
C LEU A 12 -2.00 7.76 -8.71
N LEU A 13 -2.31 6.57 -8.18
CA LEU A 13 -2.70 6.40 -6.78
C LEU A 13 -1.60 6.83 -5.82
N GLY A 14 -0.35 6.42 -6.07
CA GLY A 14 0.80 6.82 -5.25
C GLY A 14 1.08 8.32 -5.30
N LEU A 15 0.91 8.95 -6.46
CA LEU A 15 1.03 10.40 -6.63
C LEU A 15 -0.08 11.16 -5.91
N VAL A 16 -1.31 10.67 -5.92
CA VAL A 16 -2.44 11.29 -5.19
C VAL A 16 -2.30 11.11 -3.67
N ALA A 17 -1.63 10.06 -3.21
CA ALA A 17 -1.41 9.83 -1.78
C ALA A 17 -0.54 10.93 -1.13
N LEU A 18 0.39 11.56 -1.86
CA LEU A 18 1.19 12.69 -1.36
C LEU A 18 0.38 13.93 -1.01
N PRO A 19 -0.37 14.56 -1.95
CA PRO A 19 -1.19 15.73 -1.61
C PRO A 19 -2.28 15.37 -0.60
N LEU A 20 -2.85 14.17 -0.67
CA LEU A 20 -3.83 13.71 0.32
C LEU A 20 -3.23 13.68 1.73
N SER A 21 -2.07 13.06 1.90
CA SER A 21 -1.39 13.01 3.21
C SER A 21 -0.92 14.38 3.68
N ALA A 22 -0.50 15.27 2.78
CA ALA A 22 -0.19 16.65 3.12
C ALA A 22 -1.43 17.40 3.64
N VAL A 23 -2.58 17.26 2.97
CA VAL A 23 -3.85 17.85 3.41
C VAL A 23 -4.28 17.27 4.76
N LEU A 24 -4.19 15.95 4.94
CA LEU A 24 -4.49 15.30 6.21
C LEU A 24 -3.58 15.81 7.32
N HIS A 25 -2.29 15.98 7.07
CA HIS A 25 -1.37 16.52 8.05
C HIS A 25 -1.72 17.95 8.47
N LEU A 26 -2.04 18.81 7.50
CA LEU A 26 -2.39 20.20 7.77
C LEU A 26 -3.72 20.37 8.51
N LEU A 27 -4.74 19.59 8.15
CA LEU A 27 -6.11 19.78 8.63
C LEU A 27 -6.51 18.83 9.75
N ALA A 28 -5.90 17.65 9.81
CA ALA A 28 -6.35 16.53 10.63
C ALA A 28 -5.17 15.60 10.98
N TRP A 29 -4.07 16.12 11.50
CA TRP A 29 -2.89 15.30 11.86
C TRP A 29 -3.25 14.14 12.80
N TRP A 30 -4.28 14.31 13.65
CA TRP A 30 -4.84 13.27 14.53
C TRP A 30 -5.41 12.06 13.77
N SER A 31 -5.76 12.23 12.48
CA SER A 31 -6.24 11.14 11.62
C SER A 31 -5.23 10.01 11.50
N GLY A 32 -3.93 10.27 11.69
CA GLY A 32 -2.91 9.23 11.76
C GLY A 32 -3.20 8.16 12.82
N VAL A 33 -3.77 8.55 13.97
CA VAL A 33 -4.17 7.62 15.04
C VAL A 33 -5.32 6.73 14.56
N LEU A 34 -6.28 7.29 13.83
CA LEU A 34 -7.43 6.56 13.30
C LEU A 34 -7.07 5.65 12.11
N LEU A 35 -6.02 5.99 11.36
CA LEU A 35 -5.53 5.19 10.23
C LEU A 35 -4.69 3.99 10.69
N THR A 36 -4.04 4.07 11.85
CA THR A 36 -3.24 2.98 12.42
C THR A 36 -3.98 1.63 12.48
N PRO A 37 -5.21 1.52 13.01
CA PRO A 37 -5.93 0.23 13.06
C PRO A 37 -6.26 -0.33 11.68
N LEU A 38 -6.30 0.48 10.62
CA LEU A 38 -6.53 -0.02 9.25
C LEU A 38 -5.38 -0.90 8.76
N ALA A 39 -4.18 -0.81 9.35
CA ALA A 39 -3.08 -1.72 9.06
C ALA A 39 -3.41 -3.17 9.48
N GLY A 40 -4.43 -3.40 10.32
CA GLY A 40 -4.93 -4.73 10.66
C GLY A 40 -5.75 -5.39 9.55
N VAL A 41 -6.30 -4.62 8.59
CA VAL A 41 -7.17 -5.15 7.53
C VAL A 41 -6.43 -6.15 6.62
N PRO A 42 -5.20 -5.85 6.11
CA PRO A 42 -4.45 -6.82 5.32
C PRO A 42 -4.09 -8.10 6.10
N LEU A 43 -3.81 -7.97 7.40
CA LEU A 43 -3.53 -9.13 8.26
C LEU A 43 -4.77 -10.01 8.42
N ALA A 44 -5.92 -9.39 8.69
CA ALA A 44 -7.19 -10.11 8.79
C ALA A 44 -7.49 -10.87 7.48
N TRP A 45 -7.30 -10.23 6.33
CA TRP A 45 -7.45 -10.84 5.02
C TRP A 45 -6.53 -12.05 4.80
N LEU A 46 -5.25 -11.94 5.18
CA LEU A 46 -4.31 -13.05 5.08
C LEU A 46 -4.74 -14.23 5.96
N ILE A 47 -5.14 -13.95 7.22
CA ILE A 47 -5.60 -14.96 8.16
C ILE A 47 -6.86 -15.67 7.66
N THR A 48 -7.84 -14.93 7.14
CA THR A 48 -9.08 -15.53 6.59
C THR A 48 -8.76 -16.42 5.39
N LEU A 49 -7.92 -15.95 4.46
CA LEU A 49 -7.53 -16.74 3.29
C LEU A 49 -6.73 -17.99 3.65
N GLN A 50 -5.89 -17.94 4.69
CA GLN A 50 -5.17 -19.12 5.16
C GLN A 50 -6.07 -20.11 5.87
N ARG A 51 -7.13 -19.64 6.53
CA ARG A 51 -8.12 -20.51 7.18
C ARG A 51 -9.01 -21.22 6.16
N ASP A 52 -9.46 -20.49 5.15
CA ASP A 52 -10.38 -21.02 4.14
C ASP A 52 -9.67 -21.94 3.13
N ASP A 53 -8.37 -21.72 2.89
CA ASP A 53 -7.61 -22.49 1.91
C ASP A 53 -6.16 -22.79 2.37
N PRO A 54 -5.98 -23.71 3.35
CA PRO A 54 -4.70 -23.97 3.99
C PRO A 54 -3.73 -24.81 3.14
N ALA A 55 -4.19 -25.47 2.07
CA ALA A 55 -3.40 -26.39 1.24
C ALA A 55 -2.62 -25.71 0.10
N LEU A 56 -2.32 -24.42 0.25
CA LEU A 56 -1.73 -23.59 -0.81
C LEU A 56 -0.24 -23.89 -1.05
N ASP A 57 0.19 -23.85 -2.32
CA ASP A 57 1.60 -23.93 -2.69
C ASP A 57 2.41 -22.80 -2.02
N ARG A 58 3.67 -23.11 -1.66
CA ARG A 58 4.59 -22.20 -0.97
C ARG A 58 4.80 -20.90 -1.75
N ALA A 59 4.79 -20.97 -3.08
CA ALA A 59 4.89 -19.81 -3.95
C ALA A 59 3.68 -18.86 -3.81
N ALA A 60 2.47 -19.42 -3.77
CA ALA A 60 1.24 -18.64 -3.63
C ALA A 60 1.11 -18.03 -2.22
N PHE A 61 1.57 -18.74 -1.18
CA PHE A 61 1.63 -18.17 0.16
C PHE A 61 2.64 -17.00 0.23
N GLY A 62 3.82 -17.17 -0.35
CA GLY A 62 4.83 -16.10 -0.45
C GLY A 62 4.28 -14.84 -1.13
N TRP A 63 3.49 -15.01 -2.19
CA TRP A 63 2.83 -13.89 -2.86
C TRP A 63 1.80 -13.16 -1.98
N ARG A 64 0.91 -13.91 -1.30
CA ARG A 64 -0.08 -13.34 -0.37
C ARG A 64 0.59 -12.61 0.79
N LEU A 65 1.66 -13.17 1.34
CA LEU A 65 2.43 -12.54 2.41
C LEU A 65 3.11 -11.24 1.94
N ALA A 66 3.75 -11.26 0.77
CA ALA A 66 4.38 -10.07 0.20
C ALA A 66 3.38 -8.94 -0.05
N LEU A 67 2.20 -9.26 -0.61
CA LEU A 67 1.10 -8.30 -0.78
C LEU A 67 0.60 -7.74 0.55
N THR A 68 0.47 -8.61 1.57
CA THR A 68 0.03 -8.21 2.91
C THR A 68 1.02 -7.23 3.53
N LEU A 69 2.32 -7.53 3.48
CA LEU A 69 3.36 -6.64 3.98
C LEU A 69 3.37 -5.31 3.23
N ALA A 70 3.28 -5.33 1.90
CA ALA A 70 3.21 -4.11 1.09
C ALA A 70 2.01 -3.23 1.47
N ALA A 71 0.84 -3.83 1.67
CA ALA A 71 -0.37 -3.12 2.08
C ALA A 71 -0.24 -2.52 3.49
N ILE A 72 0.29 -3.27 4.45
CA ILE A 72 0.57 -2.77 5.82
C ILE A 72 1.54 -1.59 5.76
N THR A 73 2.64 -1.73 5.01
CA THR A 73 3.63 -0.66 4.88
C THR A 73 3.04 0.59 4.24
N ALA A 74 2.17 0.45 3.23
CA ALA A 74 1.48 1.58 2.61
C ALA A 74 0.54 2.31 3.58
N VAL A 75 -0.26 1.56 4.37
CA VAL A 75 -1.14 2.16 5.38
C VAL A 75 -0.35 2.82 6.50
N ALA A 76 0.72 2.16 6.97
CA ALA A 76 1.61 2.72 7.98
C ALA A 76 2.29 4.00 7.49
N TRP A 77 2.75 4.02 6.23
CA TRP A 77 3.28 5.24 5.62
C TRP A 77 2.24 6.35 5.61
N LEU A 78 0.99 6.07 5.22
CA LEU A 78 -0.07 7.07 5.18
C LEU A 78 -0.40 7.63 6.57
N ALA A 79 -0.47 6.76 7.59
CA ALA A 79 -0.72 7.16 8.97
C ALA A 79 0.40 8.06 9.51
N LEU A 80 1.67 7.68 9.26
CA LEU A 80 2.83 8.48 9.65
C LEU A 80 2.92 9.80 8.87
N ALA A 81 2.63 9.77 7.57
CA ALA A 81 2.61 10.95 6.72
C ALA A 81 1.52 11.94 7.15
N ALA A 82 0.35 11.46 7.59
CA ALA A 82 -0.68 12.30 8.18
C ALA A 82 -0.25 12.86 9.55
N ALA A 83 0.39 12.07 10.40
CA ALA A 83 0.78 12.52 11.74
C ALA A 83 1.96 13.51 11.73
N PHE A 84 2.99 13.24 10.92
CA PHE A 84 4.29 13.94 10.96
C PHE A 84 4.65 14.70 9.68
N GLY A 85 3.87 14.52 8.62
CA GLY A 85 4.12 15.10 7.30
C GLY A 85 4.69 14.07 6.32
N PRO A 86 4.32 14.13 5.03
CA PRO A 86 4.67 13.11 4.03
C PRO A 86 6.15 13.01 3.66
N LEU A 87 6.91 14.07 3.91
CA LEU A 87 8.34 14.14 3.60
C LEU A 87 9.21 14.22 4.87
N ALA A 88 8.63 13.91 6.04
CA ALA A 88 9.38 13.94 7.29
C ALA A 88 10.39 12.78 7.34
N GLY A 89 11.68 13.11 7.49
CA GLY A 89 12.76 12.14 7.63
C GLY A 89 12.78 11.10 6.50
N PRO A 90 12.73 9.78 6.80
CA PRO A 90 12.81 8.72 5.78
C PRO A 90 11.50 8.48 5.01
N LEU A 91 10.38 9.14 5.37
CA LEU A 91 9.07 8.89 4.76
C LEU A 91 9.04 9.17 3.25
N GLY A 92 9.76 10.20 2.78
CA GLY A 92 9.84 10.50 1.35
C GLY A 92 10.47 9.35 0.56
N TRP A 93 11.53 8.73 1.08
CA TRP A 93 12.16 7.57 0.45
C TRP A 93 11.26 6.33 0.51
N LEU A 94 10.63 6.09 1.65
CA LEU A 94 9.69 4.99 1.81
C LEU A 94 8.52 5.08 0.81
N TRP A 95 8.01 6.28 0.55
CA TRP A 95 7.00 6.54 -0.48
C TRP A 95 7.49 6.15 -1.88
N VAL A 96 8.70 6.55 -2.26
CA VAL A 96 9.29 6.19 -3.56
C VAL A 96 9.42 4.67 -3.70
N PHE A 97 9.91 3.98 -2.66
CA PHE A 97 10.03 2.53 -2.68
C PHE A 97 8.67 1.83 -2.83
N LEU A 98 7.63 2.31 -2.11
CA LEU A 98 6.27 1.80 -2.24
C LEU A 98 5.72 2.01 -3.66
N LEU A 99 5.98 3.17 -4.27
CA LEU A 99 5.58 3.48 -5.64
C LEU A 99 6.22 2.52 -6.66
N ILE A 100 7.54 2.31 -6.55
CA ILE A 100 8.27 1.40 -7.44
C ILE A 100 7.77 -0.03 -7.25
N ALA A 101 7.60 -0.47 -5.99
CA ALA A 101 7.10 -1.81 -5.68
C ALA A 101 5.69 -2.02 -6.24
N ALA A 102 4.77 -1.09 -6.00
CA ALA A 102 3.39 -1.16 -6.48
C ALA A 102 3.33 -1.21 -8.01
N GLN A 103 4.10 -0.35 -8.70
CA GLN A 103 4.13 -0.33 -10.15
C GLN A 103 4.77 -1.60 -10.74
N SER A 104 5.81 -2.14 -10.10
CA SER A 104 6.47 -3.37 -10.52
C SER A 104 5.53 -4.57 -10.38
N ILE A 105 4.86 -4.70 -9.23
CA ILE A 105 3.86 -5.73 -8.97
C ILE A 105 2.72 -5.65 -9.99
N TRP A 106 2.17 -4.45 -10.23
CA TRP A 106 1.09 -4.25 -11.21
C TRP A 106 1.50 -4.64 -12.63
N SER A 107 2.74 -4.32 -13.02
CA SER A 107 3.27 -4.73 -14.32
C SER A 107 3.46 -6.24 -14.42
N LEU A 108 3.86 -6.92 -13.35
CA LEU A 108 4.00 -8.38 -13.34
C LEU A 108 2.64 -9.06 -13.45
N VAL A 109 1.69 -8.67 -12.60
CA VAL A 109 0.34 -9.25 -12.57
C VAL A 109 -0.39 -9.08 -13.89
N ARG A 110 -0.29 -7.91 -14.54
CA ARG A 110 -0.91 -7.69 -15.85
C ARG A 110 -0.22 -8.40 -17.01
N ARG A 111 1.02 -8.86 -16.85
CA ARG A 111 1.69 -9.67 -17.89
C ARG A 111 1.32 -11.15 -17.78
N SER A 112 0.86 -11.59 -16.61
CA SER A 112 0.44 -12.97 -16.34
C SER A 112 -1.04 -13.25 -16.62
N HIS A 113 -1.83 -12.23 -16.92
CA HIS A 113 -3.25 -12.31 -17.30
C HIS A 113 -3.43 -11.83 -18.74
#